data_AF-A0A395NTI1-F1
#
_entry.id   AF-A0A395NTI1-F1
#
_cell.length_a   1.000
_cell.length_b   1.000
_cell.length_c   1.000
_cell.angle_alpha   90.00
_cell.angle_beta   90.00
_cell.angle_gamma   90.00
#
_symmetry.space_group_name_H-M   'P 1'
#
loop_
_entity.id
_entity.type
_entity.pdbx_description
1 polymer ?
#
loop_
_entity_poly.entity_id
_entity_poly.type
_entity_poly.pdbx_seq_one_letter_code
_entity_poly.pdbx_strand_id
1 'polypeptide(L)'
;MSSSTSYPFYQDLKTALIALTTSAVNSRCHIQNTFAHLTPSPAIEHTGCWCSHPFYPYPHDYTSCPHTSGGPNSSVVANDAELRSCWHSRAERRTSACHKLFCFDPAVAAAGFMDWFMLPRPFLLGHMELRDEHQRDAILRSLQEYELRCPVDGPSGPNEEKFDVLCRLLVDMRRDGITYEARMASNSWDAERVLAVLKWKGKGFNECLSELVRAMRTAAETRVEREELQRAAARGRQRIRL
;
A
#
# COMPACT_ATOMS: atom_id res chain seq x y z
N MET A 1 -15.77 16.46 -9.43
CA MET A 1 -14.54 16.33 -8.62
C MET A 1 -13.51 15.61 -9.49
N SER A 2 -12.41 16.28 -9.84
CA SER A 2 -11.35 15.68 -10.65
C SER A 2 -10.72 14.54 -9.85
N SER A 3 -10.72 13.32 -10.38
CA SER A 3 -10.07 12.17 -9.77
C SER A 3 -8.55 12.36 -9.93
N SER A 4 -7.94 13.09 -8.99
CA SER A 4 -6.48 13.31 -8.97
C SER A 4 -5.72 11.98 -8.93
N THR A 5 -6.33 10.91 -8.44
CA THR A 5 -5.80 9.54 -8.45
C THR A 5 -5.56 8.95 -9.84
N SER A 6 -6.07 9.57 -10.92
CA SER A 6 -5.82 9.13 -12.30
C SER A 6 -4.49 9.63 -12.88
N TYR A 7 -3.80 10.58 -12.22
CA TYR A 7 -2.53 11.07 -12.75
C TYR A 7 -1.43 9.98 -12.68
N PRO A 8 -0.52 9.92 -13.68
CA PRO A 8 0.51 8.90 -13.74
C PRO A 8 1.39 8.80 -12.49
N PHE A 9 1.69 9.92 -11.84
CA PHE A 9 2.41 9.94 -10.57
C PHE A 9 1.78 9.04 -9.51
N TYR A 10 0.46 9.11 -9.31
CA TYR A 10 -0.24 8.33 -8.29
C TYR A 10 -0.32 6.85 -8.68
N GLN A 11 -0.45 6.55 -9.97
CA GLN A 11 -0.44 5.18 -10.49
C GLN A 11 0.95 4.54 -10.33
N ASP A 12 2.01 5.29 -10.62
CA ASP A 12 3.39 4.85 -10.47
C ASP A 12 3.74 4.67 -8.99
N LEU A 13 3.29 5.57 -8.11
CA LEU A 13 3.42 5.45 -6.66
C LEU A 13 2.68 4.22 -6.10
N LYS A 14 1.44 3.97 -6.54
CA LYS A 14 0.69 2.76 -6.18
C LYS A 14 1.40 1.49 -6.64
N THR A 15 1.86 1.48 -7.89
CA THR A 15 2.58 0.34 -8.48
C THR A 15 3.91 0.09 -7.77
N ALA A 16 4.62 1.16 -7.38
CA ALA A 16 5.84 1.08 -6.59
C ALA A 16 5.62 0.38 -5.24
N LEU A 17 4.56 0.75 -4.51
CA LEU A 17 4.25 0.13 -3.22
C LEU A 17 3.84 -1.34 -3.36
N ILE A 18 3.09 -1.68 -4.41
CA ILE A 18 2.79 -3.07 -4.76
C ILE A 18 4.08 -3.86 -5.01
N ALA A 19 4.98 -3.31 -5.82
CA ALA A 19 6.25 -3.96 -6.16
C ALA A 19 7.15 -4.15 -4.94
N LEU A 20 7.31 -3.11 -4.11
CA LEU A 20 8.09 -3.18 -2.88
C LEU A 20 7.54 -4.22 -1.91
N THR A 21 6.22 -4.21 -1.67
CA THR A 21 5.57 -5.16 -0.77
C THR A 21 5.74 -6.59 -1.30
N THR A 22 5.47 -6.83 -2.57
CA THR A 22 5.59 -8.16 -3.21
C THR A 22 7.04 -8.65 -3.18
N SER A 23 8.01 -7.79 -3.50
CA SER A 23 9.43 -8.14 -3.45
C SER A 23 9.91 -8.43 -2.03
N ALA A 24 9.46 -7.63 -1.05
CA ALA A 24 9.77 -7.87 0.36
C ALA A 24 9.17 -9.18 0.86
N VAL A 25 8.03 -9.63 0.34
CA VAL A 25 7.49 -10.95 0.69
C VAL A 25 8.28 -12.07 0.00
N ASN A 26 8.51 -11.98 -1.31
CA ASN A 26 9.23 -12.99 -2.10
C ASN A 26 10.68 -13.23 -1.64
N SER A 27 11.34 -12.20 -1.11
CA SER A 27 12.71 -12.31 -0.60
C SER A 27 12.82 -13.07 0.73
N ARG A 28 11.75 -13.13 1.52
CA ARG A 28 11.71 -13.79 2.83
C ARG A 28 10.91 -15.09 2.84
N CYS A 29 10.01 -15.22 1.88
CA CYS A 29 9.19 -16.41 1.71
C CYS A 29 9.29 -16.84 0.25
N HIS A 30 9.78 -18.05 -0.01
CA HIS A 30 9.60 -18.69 -1.31
C HIS A 30 8.12 -19.01 -1.48
N ILE A 31 7.33 -18.01 -1.87
CA ILE A 31 5.89 -18.18 -2.01
C ILE A 31 5.66 -19.03 -3.26
N GLN A 32 5.35 -20.31 -3.05
CA GLN A 32 4.88 -21.19 -4.12
C GLN A 32 3.43 -20.83 -4.54
N ASN A 33 2.71 -20.13 -3.66
CA ASN A 33 1.35 -19.61 -3.86
C ASN A 33 1.33 -18.08 -3.93
N THR A 34 0.17 -17.47 -4.17
CA THR A 34 0.01 -16.00 -4.18
C THR A 34 -0.10 -15.40 -2.76
N PHE A 35 -0.23 -16.22 -1.72
CA PHE A 35 -0.57 -15.75 -0.37
C PHE A 35 0.59 -15.84 0.62
N ALA A 36 0.63 -14.87 1.54
CA ALA A 36 1.52 -14.85 2.69
C ALA A 36 0.73 -14.79 4.00
N HIS A 37 1.41 -15.13 5.09
CA HIS A 37 0.88 -15.08 6.45
C HIS A 37 1.81 -14.26 7.35
N LEU A 38 1.22 -13.49 8.28
CA LEU A 38 1.94 -12.79 9.35
C LEU A 38 1.48 -13.33 10.69
N THR A 39 2.39 -13.50 11.65
CA THR A 39 2.01 -13.93 13.01
C THR A 39 0.92 -13.01 13.58
N PRO A 40 -0.23 -13.57 14.00
CA PRO A 40 -1.32 -12.78 14.55
C PRO A 40 -0.93 -12.13 15.88
N SER A 41 -1.57 -11.00 16.21
CA SER A 41 -1.44 -10.42 17.54
C SER A 41 -1.97 -11.39 18.61
N PRO A 42 -1.29 -11.55 19.77
CA PRO A 42 -1.76 -12.39 20.87
C PRO A 42 -3.16 -12.00 21.38
N ALA A 43 -3.55 -10.74 21.17
CA ALA A 43 -4.88 -10.24 21.55
C ALA A 43 -6.04 -10.81 20.71
N ILE A 44 -5.76 -11.55 19.64
CA ILE A 44 -6.77 -12.15 18.75
C ILE A 44 -7.22 -13.53 19.28
N GLU A 45 -6.65 -14.00 20.39
CA GLU A 45 -6.99 -15.31 20.95
C GLU A 45 -8.20 -15.25 21.92
N HIS A 46 -9.24 -16.00 21.54
CA HIS A 46 -10.24 -16.69 22.39
C HIS A 46 -11.64 -16.11 22.67
N THR A 47 -12.01 -14.88 22.32
CA THR A 47 -13.41 -14.39 22.20
C THR A 47 -13.38 -12.88 22.07
N GLY A 48 -14.25 -12.29 21.24
CA GLY A 48 -14.27 -10.84 21.07
C GLY A 48 -14.05 -10.42 19.63
N CYS A 49 -15.10 -9.97 18.95
CA CYS A 49 -14.96 -9.31 17.65
C CYS A 49 -15.06 -7.79 17.81
N TRP A 50 -14.14 -7.02 17.24
CA TRP A 50 -14.18 -5.54 17.26
C TRP A 50 -14.85 -4.93 16.02
N CYS A 51 -15.64 -5.73 15.30
CA CYS A 51 -16.28 -5.44 14.02
C CYS A 51 -17.18 -4.19 14.00
N SER A 52 -17.69 -3.75 15.16
CA SER A 52 -18.54 -2.56 15.24
C SER A 52 -18.04 -1.49 16.22
N HIS A 53 -17.05 -1.80 17.07
CA HIS A 53 -16.49 -0.81 17.99
C HIS A 53 -15.00 -1.08 18.31
N PRO A 54 -14.08 -0.10 18.15
CA PRO A 54 -12.66 -0.24 18.52
C PRO A 54 -12.38 -0.57 19.98
N PHE A 55 -13.26 -0.15 20.89
CA PHE A 55 -12.97 -0.17 22.33
C PHE A 55 -13.68 -1.30 23.07
N TYR A 56 -14.68 -1.94 22.46
CA TYR A 56 -15.47 -2.98 23.12
C TYR A 56 -15.60 -4.21 22.21
N PRO A 57 -15.05 -5.37 22.62
CA PRO A 57 -15.25 -6.61 21.89
C PRO A 57 -16.70 -7.06 21.98
N TYR A 58 -17.26 -7.50 20.86
CA TYR A 58 -18.55 -8.18 20.79
C TYR A 58 -18.40 -9.65 21.21
N PRO A 59 -19.43 -10.27 21.80
CA PRO A 59 -19.37 -11.62 22.37
C PRO A 59 -19.37 -12.75 21.33
N HIS A 60 -18.83 -12.53 20.12
CA HIS A 60 -18.67 -13.56 19.10
C HIS A 60 -17.21 -13.66 18.64
N ASP A 61 -16.86 -14.82 18.09
CA ASP A 61 -15.53 -15.10 17.56
C ASP A 61 -15.35 -14.44 16.18
N TYR A 62 -14.12 -14.03 15.85
CA TYR A 62 -13.83 -13.42 14.55
C TYR A 62 -14.20 -14.33 13.37
N THR A 63 -14.17 -15.65 13.54
CA THR A 63 -14.54 -16.64 12.50
C THR A 63 -16.03 -16.69 12.23
N SER A 64 -16.86 -16.25 13.17
CA SER A 64 -18.33 -16.21 13.06
C SER A 64 -18.88 -14.79 12.86
N CYS A 65 -18.00 -13.80 12.73
CA CYS A 65 -18.39 -12.41 12.59
C CYS A 65 -19.08 -12.12 11.23
N PRO A 66 -20.33 -11.62 11.22
CA PRO A 66 -21.02 -11.25 9.99
C PRO A 66 -20.45 -9.98 9.33
N HIS A 67 -19.64 -9.22 10.06
CA HIS A 67 -19.01 -7.97 9.63
C HIS A 67 -17.50 -8.11 9.38
N THR A 68 -16.98 -9.33 9.18
CA THR A 68 -15.55 -9.55 8.86
C THR A 68 -15.09 -8.77 7.63
N SER A 69 -15.99 -8.40 6.72
CA SER A 69 -15.67 -7.56 5.56
C SER A 69 -15.28 -6.11 5.92
N GLY A 70 -15.52 -5.66 7.15
CA GLY A 70 -15.29 -4.29 7.60
C GLY A 70 -14.07 -4.07 8.49
N GLY A 71 -13.33 -5.11 8.90
CA GLY A 71 -12.24 -4.96 9.88
C GLY A 71 -12.53 -5.65 11.24
N PRO A 72 -11.53 -6.19 11.98
CA PRO A 72 -11.39 -5.70 13.35
C PRO A 72 -10.79 -4.32 13.38
N ASN A 73 -11.24 -3.56 14.36
CA ASN A 73 -10.63 -2.30 14.78
C ASN A 73 -9.45 -2.51 15.75
N SER A 74 -9.08 -3.76 16.05
CA SER A 74 -7.85 -4.12 16.77
C SER A 74 -6.77 -4.57 15.78
N SER A 75 -5.51 -4.48 16.19
CA SER A 75 -4.40 -4.86 15.31
C SER A 75 -4.39 -6.36 15.07
N VAL A 76 -4.37 -6.75 13.79
CA VAL A 76 -4.36 -8.16 13.38
C VAL A 76 -2.96 -8.74 13.25
N VAL A 77 -1.94 -7.87 13.25
CA VAL A 77 -0.54 -8.23 13.09
C VAL A 77 0.21 -7.96 14.40
N ALA A 78 1.00 -8.93 14.88
CA ALA A 78 1.86 -8.71 16.04
C ALA A 78 2.99 -7.70 15.75
N ASN A 79 3.47 -6.98 16.77
CA ASN A 79 4.57 -6.01 16.62
C ASN A 79 5.87 -6.64 16.10
N ASP A 80 6.10 -7.90 16.43
CA ASP A 80 7.23 -8.73 16.02
C ASP A 80 6.83 -9.77 14.96
N ALA A 81 5.74 -9.52 14.23
CA ALA A 81 5.20 -10.49 13.30
C ALA A 81 6.24 -11.03 12.32
N GLU A 82 6.27 -12.35 12.24
CA GLU A 82 7.09 -13.08 11.29
C GLU A 82 6.29 -13.33 10.02
N LEU A 83 6.92 -13.07 8.88
CA LEU A 83 6.35 -13.39 7.59
C LEU A 83 6.60 -14.86 7.28
N ARG A 84 5.54 -15.58 6.89
CA ARG A 84 5.58 -17.01 6.55
C ARG A 84 4.87 -17.26 5.21
N SER A 85 5.30 -18.30 4.50
CA SER A 85 4.59 -18.78 3.32
C SER A 85 3.22 -19.34 3.71
N CYS A 86 2.21 -19.05 2.90
CA CYS A 86 0.89 -19.64 3.05
C CYS A 86 0.68 -20.75 2.00
N TRP A 87 0.25 -21.91 2.47
CA TRP A 87 0.00 -23.08 1.61
C TRP A 87 -1.41 -23.09 1.02
N HIS A 88 -2.27 -22.16 1.42
CA HIS A 88 -3.66 -22.13 0.97
C HIS A 88 -3.81 -21.64 -0.47
N SER A 89 -4.70 -22.31 -1.18
CA SER A 89 -5.21 -21.91 -2.48
C SER A 89 -6.19 -20.73 -2.37
N ARG A 90 -6.46 -20.08 -3.52
CA ARG A 90 -7.45 -19.00 -3.61
C ARG A 90 -8.87 -19.46 -3.28
N ALA A 91 -9.19 -20.74 -3.49
CA ALA A 91 -10.47 -21.34 -3.15
C ALA A 91 -10.62 -21.49 -1.63
N GLU A 92 -9.59 -21.99 -0.95
CA GLU A 92 -9.58 -22.16 0.51
C GLU A 92 -9.65 -20.84 1.28
N ARG A 93 -9.11 -19.75 0.73
CA ARG A 93 -9.29 -18.40 1.30
C ARG A 93 -10.75 -17.94 1.27
N ARG A 94 -11.54 -18.37 0.28
CA ARG A 94 -12.96 -17.95 0.19
C ARG A 94 -13.81 -18.65 1.24
N THR A 95 -13.45 -19.88 1.60
CA THR A 95 -14.22 -20.77 2.47
C THR A 95 -13.80 -20.70 3.95
N SER A 96 -12.53 -20.40 4.26
CA SER A 96 -12.04 -20.29 5.64
C SER A 96 -11.98 -18.84 6.13
N ALA A 97 -12.78 -18.51 7.15
CA ALA A 97 -12.78 -17.20 7.80
C ALA A 97 -11.43 -16.87 8.47
N CYS A 98 -10.79 -17.88 9.09
CA CYS A 98 -9.44 -17.77 9.65
C CYS A 98 -8.42 -17.35 8.58
N HIS A 99 -8.52 -17.91 7.37
CA HIS A 99 -7.60 -17.57 6.28
C HIS A 99 -7.85 -16.17 5.71
N LYS A 100 -9.08 -15.64 5.77
CA LYS A 100 -9.34 -14.25 5.35
C LYS A 100 -8.63 -13.23 6.23
N LEU A 101 -8.47 -13.55 7.51
CA LEU A 101 -7.86 -12.66 8.51
C LEU A 101 -6.34 -12.74 8.52
N PHE A 102 -5.76 -13.93 8.40
CA PHE A 102 -4.31 -14.08 8.55
C PHE A 102 -3.56 -14.31 7.25
N CYS A 103 -4.26 -14.73 6.17
CA CYS A 103 -3.64 -14.89 4.86
C CYS A 103 -4.00 -13.70 3.94
N PHE A 104 -2.99 -13.13 3.30
CA PHE A 104 -3.17 -12.00 2.40
C PHE A 104 -2.35 -12.15 1.12
N ASP A 105 -2.87 -11.55 0.06
CA ASP A 105 -2.13 -11.37 -1.20
C ASP A 105 -1.38 -10.03 -1.08
N PRO A 106 -0.04 -10.01 -1.17
CA PRO A 106 0.74 -8.80 -0.92
C PRO A 106 0.43 -7.70 -1.94
N ALA A 107 0.13 -8.05 -3.19
CA ALA A 107 -0.21 -7.08 -4.21
C ALA A 107 -1.59 -6.47 -3.95
N VAL A 108 -2.57 -7.30 -3.57
CA VAL A 108 -3.92 -6.83 -3.23
C VAL A 108 -3.90 -5.95 -1.97
N ALA A 109 -3.16 -6.35 -0.93
CA ALA A 109 -3.07 -5.57 0.30
C ALA A 109 -2.41 -4.20 0.04
N ALA A 110 -1.28 -4.17 -0.67
CA ALA A 110 -0.63 -2.91 -1.05
C ALA A 110 -1.54 -2.02 -1.92
N ALA A 111 -2.24 -2.59 -2.89
CA ALA A 111 -3.18 -1.85 -3.72
C ALA A 111 -4.32 -1.24 -2.88
N GLY A 112 -4.93 -2.06 -2.01
CA GLY A 112 -6.00 -1.64 -1.12
C GLY A 112 -5.57 -0.53 -0.16
N PHE A 113 -4.38 -0.66 0.45
CA PHE A 113 -3.80 0.40 1.28
C PHE A 113 -3.64 1.71 0.50
N MET A 114 -3.06 1.66 -0.69
CA MET A 114 -2.83 2.87 -1.51
C MET A 114 -4.13 3.51 -1.98
N ASP A 115 -5.15 2.72 -2.31
CA ASP A 115 -6.46 3.26 -2.72
C ASP A 115 -7.11 4.07 -1.59
N TRP A 116 -6.99 3.61 -0.34
CA TRP A 116 -7.43 4.38 0.83
C TRP A 116 -6.51 5.57 1.13
N PHE A 117 -5.19 5.37 1.08
CA PHE A 117 -4.20 6.39 1.44
C PHE A 117 -4.29 7.64 0.53
N MET A 118 -4.64 7.41 -0.74
CA MET A 118 -4.79 8.45 -1.76
C MET A 118 -6.15 9.15 -1.74
N LEU A 119 -7.07 8.78 -0.84
CA LEU A 119 -8.32 9.53 -0.70
C LEU A 119 -8.02 10.99 -0.33
N PRO A 120 -8.74 11.97 -0.91
CA PRO A 120 -8.51 13.38 -0.63
C PRO A 120 -8.61 13.67 0.87
N ARG A 121 -7.59 14.31 1.44
CA ARG A 121 -7.63 14.83 2.81
C ARG A 121 -8.07 16.30 2.78
N PRO A 122 -8.82 16.78 3.79
CA PRO A 122 -9.27 18.17 3.84
C PRO A 122 -8.12 19.18 3.95
N PHE A 123 -6.93 18.74 4.39
CA PHE A 123 -5.75 19.58 4.56
C PHE A 123 -4.46 18.86 4.11
N LEU A 124 -3.58 19.57 3.40
CA LEU A 124 -2.22 19.14 3.04
C LEU A 124 -1.26 19.47 4.19
N LEU A 125 -1.03 18.52 5.09
CA LEU A 125 -0.24 18.73 6.31
C LEU A 125 0.92 17.72 6.48
N GLY A 126 1.16 16.86 5.49
CA GLY A 126 2.22 15.84 5.55
C GLY A 126 3.60 16.41 5.76
N HIS A 127 3.89 17.55 5.15
CA HIS A 127 5.16 18.24 5.30
C HIS A 127 5.40 18.77 6.72
N MET A 128 4.34 19.05 7.50
CA MET A 128 4.49 19.52 8.88
C MET A 128 4.95 18.41 9.83
N GLU A 129 4.72 17.14 9.47
CA GLU A 129 5.16 15.99 10.26
C GLU A 129 6.65 15.70 10.05
N LEU A 130 7.23 16.13 8.92
CA LEU A 130 8.67 16.10 8.64
C LEU A 130 9.34 17.37 9.16
N ARG A 131 9.74 17.34 10.44
CA ARG A 131 10.41 18.50 11.07
C ARG A 131 11.77 18.83 10.46
N ASP A 132 12.47 17.86 9.89
CA ASP A 132 13.79 18.02 9.31
C ASP A 132 13.72 18.62 7.88
N GLU A 133 14.34 19.79 7.69
CA GLU A 133 14.44 20.46 6.38
C GLU A 133 15.21 19.63 5.35
N HIS A 134 16.25 18.90 5.77
CA HIS A 134 17.04 18.08 4.86
C HIS A 134 16.20 16.93 4.26
N GLN A 135 15.25 16.40 5.03
CA GLN A 135 14.33 15.35 4.59
C GLN A 135 13.32 15.92 3.57
N ARG A 136 12.79 17.11 3.84
CA ARG A 136 11.89 17.82 2.91
C ARG A 136 12.59 18.13 1.59
N ASP A 137 13.81 18.65 1.65
CA ASP A 137 14.62 18.93 0.46
C ASP A 137 14.97 17.67 -0.33
N ALA A 138 15.24 16.55 0.35
CA ALA A 138 15.51 15.28 -0.31
C ALA A 138 14.28 14.80 -1.11
N ILE A 139 13.08 14.91 -0.54
CA ILE A 139 11.83 14.56 -1.24
C ILE A 139 11.61 15.48 -2.45
N LEU A 140 11.79 16.79 -2.29
CA LEU A 140 11.64 17.76 -3.38
C LEU A 140 12.59 17.46 -4.53
N ARG A 141 13.87 17.22 -4.24
CA ARG A 141 14.86 16.83 -5.27
C ARG A 141 14.48 15.54 -5.97
N SER A 142 14.04 14.51 -5.22
CA SER A 142 13.59 13.25 -5.81
C SER A 142 12.34 13.41 -6.68
N LEU A 143 11.40 14.26 -6.29
CA LEU A 143 10.21 14.56 -7.07
C LEU A 143 10.57 15.27 -8.39
N GLN A 144 11.44 16.28 -8.32
CA GLN A 144 11.94 16.97 -9.52
C GLN A 144 12.67 16.02 -10.47
N GLU A 145 13.54 15.16 -9.94
CA GLU A 145 14.24 14.16 -10.75
C GLU A 145 13.27 13.16 -11.40
N TYR A 146 12.24 12.73 -10.68
CA TYR A 146 11.19 11.87 -11.21
C TYR A 146 10.43 12.56 -12.36
N GLU A 147 10.00 13.81 -12.18
CA GLU A 147 9.27 14.56 -13.22
C GLU A 147 10.09 14.81 -14.48
N LEU A 148 11.40 15.07 -14.34
CA LEU A 148 12.31 15.23 -15.47
C LEU A 148 12.49 13.94 -16.28
N ARG A 149 12.50 12.79 -15.61
CA ARG A 149 12.72 11.48 -16.25
C ARG A 149 11.44 10.84 -16.79
N CYS A 150 10.30 11.19 -16.21
CA CYS A 150 9.01 10.59 -16.53
C CYS A 150 8.01 11.67 -16.98
N PRO A 151 8.29 12.39 -18.08
CA PRO A 151 7.40 13.45 -18.56
C PRO A 151 6.03 12.84 -18.90
N VAL A 152 4.97 13.48 -18.40
CA VAL A 152 3.60 13.08 -18.67
C VAL A 152 3.03 14.00 -19.75
N ASP A 153 2.49 13.41 -20.82
CA ASP A 153 1.65 14.14 -21.77
C ASP A 153 0.33 14.52 -21.07
N GLY A 154 0.23 15.71 -20.49
CA GLY A 154 -1.01 16.22 -19.90
C GLY A 154 -0.84 16.87 -18.52
N PRO A 155 -1.94 17.13 -17.80
CA PRO A 155 -1.88 17.72 -16.48
C PRO A 155 -1.15 16.78 -15.54
N SER A 156 0.01 17.20 -15.07
CA SER A 156 0.61 16.61 -13.87
C SER A 156 -0.14 17.21 -12.67
N GLY A 157 -0.55 16.39 -11.70
CA GLY A 157 -1.20 16.93 -10.49
C GLY A 157 -0.36 18.03 -9.82
N PRO A 158 -0.93 18.88 -8.96
CA PRO A 158 -0.20 19.96 -8.29
C PRO A 158 1.05 19.42 -7.57
N ASN A 159 2.22 20.03 -7.79
CA ASN A 159 3.46 19.56 -7.18
C ASN A 159 3.41 19.59 -5.64
N GLU A 160 2.67 20.52 -5.07
CA GLU A 160 2.40 20.58 -3.63
C GLU A 160 1.64 19.34 -3.13
N GLU A 161 0.66 18.84 -3.90
CA GLU A 161 -0.10 17.62 -3.56
C GLU A 161 0.80 16.39 -3.63
N LYS A 162 1.61 16.26 -4.69
CA LYS A 162 2.57 15.16 -4.85
C LYS A 162 3.59 15.13 -3.70
N PHE A 163 4.13 16.31 -3.36
CA PHE A 163 5.07 16.47 -2.27
C PHE A 163 4.44 16.08 -0.93
N ASP A 164 3.24 16.59 -0.64
CA ASP A 164 2.49 16.26 0.57
C ASP A 164 2.24 14.75 0.70
N VAL A 165 1.86 14.09 -0.39
CA VAL A 165 1.61 12.65 -0.45
C VAL A 165 2.87 11.85 -0.13
N LEU A 166 4.03 12.21 -0.70
CA LEU A 166 5.30 11.55 -0.39
C LEU A 166 5.71 11.77 1.06
N CYS A 167 5.53 13.00 1.58
CA CYS A 167 5.81 13.30 2.98
C CYS A 167 4.96 12.44 3.91
N ARG A 168 3.63 12.43 3.71
CA ARG A 168 2.70 11.60 4.49
C ARG A 168 3.07 10.14 4.41
N LEU A 169 3.38 9.62 3.22
CA LEU A 169 3.66 8.21 3.04
C LEU A 169 4.93 7.80 3.79
N LEU A 170 6.00 8.57 3.68
CA LEU A 170 7.25 8.30 4.39
C LEU A 170 7.11 8.42 5.91
N VAL A 171 6.24 9.32 6.40
CA VAL A 171 5.96 9.42 7.83
C VAL A 171 5.08 8.25 8.30
N ASP A 172 3.92 8.06 7.69
CA ASP A 172 2.93 7.03 8.07
C ASP A 172 3.55 5.63 8.00
N MET A 173 4.36 5.35 6.98
CA MET A 173 5.02 4.05 6.81
C MET A 173 6.10 3.76 7.85
N ARG A 174 6.55 4.78 8.58
CA ARG A 174 7.57 4.68 9.64
C ARG A 174 6.97 4.78 11.05
N ARG A 175 5.64 4.94 11.19
CA ARG A 175 4.95 5.01 12.48
C ARG A 175 4.90 3.64 13.17
N ASP A 176 4.63 3.70 14.48
CA ASP A 176 4.32 2.51 15.26
C ASP A 176 2.84 2.13 15.08
N GLY A 177 2.56 1.32 14.06
CA GLY A 177 1.21 0.92 13.69
C GLY A 177 0.46 1.96 12.85
N ILE A 178 -0.84 1.73 12.68
CA ILE A 178 -1.73 2.60 11.89
C ILE A 178 -2.45 3.64 12.76
N THR A 179 -2.74 4.79 12.16
CA THR A 179 -3.52 5.87 12.80
C THR A 179 -4.93 5.43 13.19
N TYR A 180 -5.59 6.18 14.08
CA TYR A 180 -6.98 5.92 14.45
C TYR A 180 -7.91 6.00 13.22
N GLU A 181 -7.71 7.00 12.36
CA GLU A 181 -8.48 7.19 11.13
C GLU A 181 -8.29 6.02 10.16
N ALA A 182 -7.05 5.51 10.03
CA ALA A 182 -6.77 4.30 9.26
C ALA A 182 -7.42 3.05 9.87
N ARG A 183 -7.50 2.97 11.19
CA ARG A 183 -8.13 1.84 11.89
C ARG A 183 -9.62 1.74 11.57
N MET A 184 -10.29 2.88 11.41
CA MET A 184 -11.72 2.96 11.07
C MET A 184 -12.01 2.64 9.59
N ALA A 185 -10.98 2.45 8.75
CA ALA A 185 -11.14 2.10 7.35
C ALA A 185 -11.37 0.59 7.17
N SER A 186 -12.20 0.22 6.18
CA SER A 186 -12.53 -1.19 5.89
C SER A 186 -11.34 -2.04 5.44
N ASN A 187 -10.22 -1.41 5.10
CA ASN A 187 -8.97 -2.01 4.66
C ASN A 187 -7.83 -1.81 5.68
N SER A 188 -8.14 -1.50 6.93
CA SER A 188 -7.16 -1.24 8.00
C SER A 188 -6.10 -2.34 8.13
N TRP A 189 -6.47 -3.62 7.97
CA TRP A 189 -5.52 -4.73 8.05
C TRP A 189 -4.52 -4.75 6.90
N ASP A 190 -4.93 -4.31 5.71
CA ASP A 190 -4.03 -4.26 4.56
C ASP A 190 -2.94 -3.22 4.81
N ALA A 191 -3.28 -2.09 5.43
CA ALA A 191 -2.30 -1.12 5.91
C ALA A 191 -1.33 -1.74 6.94
N GLU A 192 -1.85 -2.44 7.96
CA GLU A 192 -1.02 -3.12 8.98
C GLU A 192 -0.08 -4.16 8.36
N ARG A 193 -0.58 -4.96 7.42
CA ARG A 193 0.22 -5.96 6.70
C ARG A 193 1.32 -5.32 5.89
N VAL A 194 1.02 -4.24 5.16
CA VAL A 194 2.00 -3.52 4.34
C VAL A 194 3.11 -2.91 5.21
N LEU A 195 2.74 -2.30 6.35
CA LEU A 195 3.71 -1.81 7.34
C LEU A 195 4.61 -2.93 7.89
N ALA A 196 4.01 -4.03 8.33
CA ALA A 196 4.73 -5.16 8.90
C ALA A 196 5.63 -5.89 7.88
N VAL A 197 5.20 -5.95 6.62
CA VAL A 197 6.00 -6.48 5.52
C VAL A 197 7.20 -5.57 5.27
N LEU A 198 7.00 -4.27 5.07
CA LEU A 198 8.08 -3.37 4.66
C LEU A 198 9.05 -3.03 5.80
N LYS A 199 8.61 -3.09 7.06
CA LYS A 199 9.42 -2.82 8.27
C LYS A 199 10.16 -1.48 8.23
N TRP A 200 9.59 -0.46 7.57
CA TRP A 200 10.20 0.86 7.42
C TRP A 200 10.41 1.61 8.74
N LYS A 201 9.65 1.28 9.80
CA LYS A 201 9.88 1.77 11.17
C LYS A 201 11.34 1.62 11.62
N GLY A 202 11.99 0.50 11.27
CA GLY A 202 13.37 0.21 11.65
C GLY A 202 14.43 0.77 10.69
N LYS A 203 14.03 1.40 9.59
CA LYS A 203 14.92 1.86 8.52
C LYS A 203 15.21 3.36 8.61
N GLY A 204 16.36 3.76 8.08
CA GLY A 204 16.71 5.16 7.93
C GLY A 204 15.82 5.87 6.91
N PHE A 205 15.53 7.16 7.11
CA PHE A 205 14.69 7.93 6.16
C PHE A 205 15.22 7.85 4.73
N ASN A 206 16.52 8.06 4.53
CA ASN A 206 17.14 8.04 3.21
C ASN A 206 17.07 6.66 2.54
N GLU A 207 17.11 5.58 3.32
CA GLU A 207 16.93 4.22 2.83
C GLU A 207 15.50 4.03 2.29
N CYS A 208 14.48 4.39 3.09
CA CYS A 208 13.08 4.33 2.66
C CYS A 208 12.80 5.18 1.42
N LEU A 209 13.29 6.42 1.39
CA LEU A 209 13.12 7.32 0.25
C LEU A 209 13.78 6.74 -1.01
N SER A 210 15.01 6.22 -0.89
CA SER A 210 15.72 5.63 -2.03
C SER A 210 15.02 4.37 -2.56
N GLU A 211 14.52 3.50 -1.68
CA GLU A 211 13.71 2.34 -2.08
C GLU A 211 12.45 2.76 -2.84
N LEU A 212 11.73 3.75 -2.31
CA LEU A 212 10.50 4.27 -2.90
C LEU A 212 10.75 4.87 -4.29
N VAL A 213 11.71 5.80 -4.39
CA VAL A 213 12.03 6.51 -5.64
C VAL A 213 12.50 5.54 -6.71
N ARG A 214 13.32 4.55 -6.35
CA ARG A 214 13.76 3.50 -7.28
C ARG A 214 12.55 2.70 -7.80
N ALA A 215 11.65 2.28 -6.91
CA ALA A 215 10.46 1.53 -7.30
C ALA A 215 9.49 2.35 -8.16
N MET A 216 9.31 3.64 -7.85
CA MET A 216 8.50 4.56 -8.66
C MET A 216 9.06 4.75 -10.06
N ARG A 217 10.39 4.87 -10.19
CA ARG A 217 11.04 4.97 -11.50
C ARG A 217 10.80 3.73 -12.35
N THR A 218 11.01 2.54 -11.78
CA THR A 218 10.74 1.28 -12.49
C THR A 218 9.27 1.15 -12.89
N ALA A 219 8.34 1.57 -12.03
CA ALA A 219 6.91 1.60 -12.35
C ALA A 219 6.61 2.53 -13.54
N ALA A 220 7.18 3.73 -13.53
CA ALA A 220 7.01 4.70 -14.60
C ALA A 220 7.59 4.21 -15.94
N GLU A 221 8.80 3.64 -15.92
CA GLU A 221 9.43 3.04 -17.11
C GLU A 221 8.54 1.94 -17.71
N THR A 222 8.04 1.03 -16.87
CA THR A 222 7.12 -0.05 -17.28
C THR A 222 5.83 0.50 -17.90
N ARG A 223 5.28 1.58 -17.33
CA ARG A 223 4.07 2.23 -17.85
C ARG A 223 4.33 2.86 -19.21
N VAL A 224 5.42 3.61 -19.37
CA VAL A 224 5.80 4.25 -20.64
C VAL A 224 5.99 3.20 -21.74
N GLU A 225 6.73 2.13 -21.46
CA GLU A 225 6.91 1.01 -22.41
C GLU A 225 5.56 0.41 -22.84
N ARG A 226 4.65 0.20 -21.88
CA ARG A 226 3.31 -0.33 -22.16
C ARG A 226 2.48 0.62 -23.02
N GLU A 227 2.52 1.92 -22.74
CA GLU A 227 1.82 2.94 -23.53
C GLU A 227 2.38 3.02 -24.96
N GLU A 228 3.70 2.93 -25.14
CA GLU A 228 4.35 2.91 -26.45
C GLU A 228 3.94 1.68 -27.28
N LEU A 229 3.94 0.49 -26.66
CA LEU A 229 3.47 -0.74 -27.31
C LEU A 229 2.00 -0.63 -27.74
N GLN A 230 1.14 -0.04 -26.90
CA GLN A 230 -0.26 0.20 -27.24
C GLN A 230 -0.41 1.20 -28.40
N ARG A 231 0.34 2.31 -28.39
CA ARG A 231 0.37 3.30 -29.48
C ARG A 231 0.88 2.69 -30.79
N ALA A 232 1.90 1.83 -30.74
CA ALA A 232 2.42 1.10 -31.89
C ALA A 232 1.36 0.13 -32.47
N ALA A 233 0.68 -0.64 -31.61
CA ALA A 233 -0.38 -1.55 -32.01
C ALA A 233 -1.58 -0.81 -32.64
N ALA A 234 -1.97 0.35 -32.10
CA ALA A 234 -3.04 1.18 -32.66
C ALA A 234 -2.70 1.71 -34.07
N ARG A 235 -1.47 2.20 -34.28
CA ARG A 235 -0.97 2.64 -35.60
C ARG A 235 -0.91 1.50 -36.61
N GLY A 236 -0.51 0.30 -36.18
CA GLY A 236 -0.51 -0.90 -37.02
C GLY A 236 -1.90 -1.29 -37.51
N ARG A 237 -2.93 -1.15 -36.67
CA ARG A 237 -4.33 -1.45 -37.03
C ARG A 237 -4.95 -0.42 -38.00
N GLN A 238 -4.51 0.84 -37.96
CA GLN A 238 -4.96 1.87 -38.90
C GLN A 238 -4.38 1.66 -40.31
N ARG A 239 -3.15 1.14 -40.43
CA ARG A 239 -2.53 0.85 -41.75
C ARG A 239 -3.16 -0.32 -42.51
N ILE A 240 -3.87 -1.22 -41.84
CA ILE A 240 -4.53 -2.39 -42.46
C ILE A 240 -5.95 -2.02 -42.97
N ARG A 241 -6.46 -0.84 -42.60
CA ARG A 241 -7.82 -0.38 -42.94
C ARG A 241 -7.86 0.68 -44.07
N LEU A 242 -6.73 0.93 -44.72
CA LEU A 242 -6.60 1.79 -45.91
C LEU A 242 -6.26 0.90 -47.10
#